data_AF-A0A957C7P6-F1
#
_entry.id   AF-A0A957C7P6-F1
#
_cell.length_a   1.000
_cell.length_b   1.000
_cell.length_c   1.000
_cell.angle_alpha   90.00
_cell.angle_beta   90.00
_cell.angle_gamma   90.00
#
_symmetry.space_group_name_H-M   'P 1'
#
loop_
_entity.id
_entity.type
_entity.pdbx_description
1 polymer ?
#
loop_
_entity_poly.entity_id
_entity_poly.type
_entity_poly.pdbx_seq_one_letter_code
_entity_poly.pdbx_strand_id
1 'polypeptide(L)' 'MGLNVAIQMDWPARLNRAGDSTYILGLEAQKRGHQLFFYHPS' A
#
# COMPACT_ATOMS: atom_id res chain seq x y z
N MET A 1 11.86 14.05 -5.21
CA MET A 1 10.43 14.41 -5.15
C MET A 1 9.63 13.12 -5.08
N GLY A 2 8.76 12.99 -4.08
CA GLY A 2 7.85 11.85 -3.95
C GLY A 2 6.62 11.98 -4.85
N LEU A 3 5.95 10.86 -5.10
CA LEU A 3 4.66 10.80 -5.80
C LEU A 3 3.55 10.55 -4.78
N ASN A 4 2.33 10.96 -5.12
CA ASN A 4 1.12 10.55 -4.43
C ASN A 4 0.61 9.25 -5.07
N VAL A 5 0.55 8.17 -4.31
CA VAL A 5 0.19 6.83 -4.80
C VAL A 5 -1.04 6.36 -4.06
N ALA A 6 -2.14 6.17 -4.78
CA ALA A 6 -3.36 5.56 -4.25
C ALA A 6 -3.36 4.06 -4.55
N ILE A 7 -3.63 3.24 -3.54
CA ILE A 7 -3.64 1.78 -3.64
C ILE A 7 -5.02 1.26 -3.25
N GLN A 8 -5.60 0.48 -4.16
CA GLN A 8 -6.77 -0.33 -3.86
C GLN A 8 -6.30 -1.69 -3.34
N MET A 9 -6.78 -2.13 -2.18
CA MET A 9 -6.56 -3.50 -1.69
C MET A 9 -7.67 -3.90 -0.70
N ASP A 10 -7.68 -5.18 -0.30
CA ASP A 10 -8.47 -5.63 0.85
C ASP A 10 -7.99 -4.96 2.15
N TRP A 11 -8.81 -4.94 3.19
CA TRP A 11 -8.42 -4.35 4.48
C TRP A 11 -7.08 -4.90 4.98
N PRO A 12 -6.05 -4.05 5.22
CA PRO A 12 -4.73 -4.51 5.65
C PRO A 12 -4.74 -5.36 6.92
N ALA A 13 -5.75 -5.18 7.78
CA ALA A 13 -5.96 -5.98 8.99
C ALA A 13 -6.32 -7.46 8.72
N ARG A 14 -6.78 -7.79 7.50
CA ARG A 14 -7.16 -9.14 7.09
C ARG A 14 -6.09 -9.84 6.24
N LEU A 15 -5.05 -9.12 5.82
CA LEU A 15 -4.00 -9.63 4.94
C LEU A 15 -2.87 -10.28 5.73
N ASN A 16 -2.33 -11.38 5.20
CA ASN A 16 -1.02 -11.88 5.63
C ASN A 16 0.05 -10.92 5.10
N ARG A 17 0.52 -10.00 5.95
CA ARG A 17 1.51 -8.97 5.61
C ARG A 17 2.79 -9.49 4.95
N ALA A 18 3.16 -10.74 5.18
CA ALA A 18 4.36 -11.35 4.60
C ALA A 18 4.12 -11.93 3.19
N GLY A 19 2.87 -12.22 2.82
CA GLY A 19 2.52 -12.84 1.54
C GLY A 19 1.83 -11.89 0.55
N ASP A 20 1.37 -10.72 1.01
CA ASP A 20 0.67 -9.77 0.16
C ASP A 20 1.67 -8.85 -0.58
N SER A 21 1.78 -9.04 -1.89
CA SER A 21 2.68 -8.26 -2.74
C SER A 21 2.28 -6.79 -2.79
N THR A 22 0.99 -6.47 -2.72
CA THR A 22 0.48 -5.08 -2.74
C THR A 22 0.93 -4.32 -1.50
N TYR A 23 0.86 -4.96 -0.34
CA TYR A 23 1.32 -4.41 0.93
C TYR A 23 2.85 -4.17 0.91
N ILE A 24 3.62 -5.14 0.41
CA ILE A 24 5.08 -5.02 0.30
C ILE A 24 5.46 -3.88 -0.65
N LEU A 25 4.79 -3.75 -1.80
CA LEU A 25 5.00 -2.66 -2.76
C LEU A 25 4.68 -1.29 -2.14
N GLY A 26 3.64 -1.20 -1.33
CA GLY A 26 3.32 -0.01 -0.55
C GLY A 26 4.47 0.38 0.39
N LEU A 27 4.98 -0.56 1.19
CA LEU A 27 6.09 -0.30 2.12
C LEU A 27 7.35 0.19 1.39
N GLU A 28 7.70 -0.42 0.25
CA GLU A 28 8.83 0.03 -0.56
C GLU A 28 8.60 1.42 -1.17
N ALA A 29 7.37 1.75 -1.55
CA ALA A 29 7.03 3.11 -1.99
C ALA A 29 7.20 4.14 -0.86
N GLN A 30 6.76 3.84 0.37
CA GLN A 30 7.00 4.71 1.53
C GLN A 30 8.49 4.90 1.80
N LYS A 31 9.27 3.81 1.75
CA LYS A 31 10.73 3.84 1.95
C LYS A 31 11.46 4.72 0.92
N ARG A 32 10.91 4.83 -0.29
CA ARG A 32 11.42 5.71 -1.36
C ARG A 32 10.91 7.16 -1.28
N GLY A 33 10.11 7.48 -0.26
CA GLY A 33 9.59 8.82 -0.01
C GLY A 33 8.31 9.15 -0.78
N HIS A 34 7.55 8.16 -1.24
CA HIS A 34 6.23 8.36 -1.81
C HIS A 34 5.15 8.43 -0.72
N GLN A 35 4.12 9.25 -0.94
CA GLN A 35 2.96 9.33 -0.04
C GLN A 35 1.89 8.33 -0.48
N LEU A 36 1.40 7.51 0.46
CA LEU A 36 0.40 6.48 0.17
C LEU A 36 -0.99 6.89 0.63
N PHE A 37 -1.97 6.53 -0.19
CA PHE A 37 -3.39 6.57 0.11
C PHE A 37 -3.99 5.19 -0.09
N PHE A 38 -4.88 4.77 0.80
CA PHE A 38 -5.57 3.49 0.72
C PHE A 38 -7.05 3.73 0.44
N TYR A 39 -7.65 2.91 -0.42
CA TYR A 39 -9.08 2.85 -0.61
C TYR A 39 -9.54 1.40 -0.81
N HIS A 40 -10.74 1.11 -0.33
CA HIS A 40 -11.41 -0.18 -0.46
C HIS A 40 -12.71 0.05 -1.25
N PRO A 41 -12.99 -0.71 -2.32
CA PRO A 41 -14.28 -0.61 -2.99
C PRO A 41 -15.37 -1.10 -2.04
N SER A 42 -16.44 -0.32 -1.89
CA SER A 42 -17.65 -0.69 -1.14
C SER A 42 -18.34 -1.90 -1.74
#